data_AF-A0A6B0XFB7-F1
#
_entry.id   AF-A0A6B0XFB7-F1
#
_cell.length_a   1.000
_cell.length_b   1.000
_cell.length_c   1.000
_cell.angle_alpha   90.00
_cell.angle_beta   90.00
_cell.angle_gamma   90.00
#
_symmetry.space_group_name_H-M   'P 1'
#
loop_
_entity.id
_entity.type
_entity.pdbx_description
1 polymer ?
#
loop_
_entity_poly.entity_id
_entity_poly.type
_entity_poly.pdbx_seq_one_letter_code
_entity_poly.pdbx_strand_id
1 'polypeptide(L)'
;MRHSPNKPHLHIFQPLILLAFLSVQGANASAKPSFHLEGYGEMLYSYFDYGPDQKSGPNGSPPDSRAIIDITRLALELEVELLKNTELEAEVEFEHGGAGAALELEFEEFGEFEQEIEKGGEVIVEELAVERKFSDAFRVRLGHFYVAVGHLSHRYHPADFFGSQRSEAETSIIPALWHETGVEVSGAYRSWRYQLQLVNGLDATGFSSQNWIVGGHQKRFETIQATNMAWVGRLDYQFAPHCVLGISGYRGDSADNRPKPDMEGIDAHVSIVDVHGSLDWGQTGPHEIAALANQTSHPYTDLLLHDMGEELADDRPDFEADGREWRTPPLWGIGLTATVNGIPAYLHDGRARTLMEAVMFHGGEAEAAREFVRQLDQSDRDALVAFLQSL
;
A
#
# COMPACT_ATOMS: atom_id res chain seq x y z
N MET A 1 11.04 -12.00 62.32
CA MET A 1 10.93 -12.74 61.05
C MET A 1 10.82 -11.73 59.94
N ARG A 2 11.88 -11.51 59.16
CA ARG A 2 11.91 -10.58 58.03
C ARG A 2 11.71 -11.40 56.75
N HIS A 3 10.67 -11.07 55.97
CA HIS A 3 10.49 -11.62 54.64
C HIS A 3 11.60 -11.09 53.73
N SER A 4 12.30 -12.02 53.07
CA SER A 4 13.23 -11.70 51.98
C SER A 4 12.41 -11.25 50.76
N PRO A 5 12.78 -10.16 50.07
CA PRO A 5 12.29 -9.89 48.74
C PRO A 5 12.95 -10.87 47.76
N ASN A 6 12.14 -11.46 46.87
CA ASN A 6 12.63 -12.25 45.73
C ASN A 6 13.55 -11.36 44.89
N LYS A 7 14.78 -11.85 44.64
CA LYS A 7 15.69 -11.22 43.69
C LYS A 7 15.18 -11.49 42.27
N PRO A 8 15.19 -10.52 41.35
CA PRO A 8 15.02 -10.83 39.94
C PRO A 8 16.19 -11.71 39.48
N HIS A 9 15.88 -12.89 38.96
CA HIS A 9 16.85 -13.73 38.28
C HIS A 9 17.08 -13.14 36.88
N LEU A 10 18.16 -12.38 36.73
CA LEU A 10 18.68 -12.02 35.41
C LEU A 10 19.21 -13.32 34.77
N HIS A 11 18.35 -14.03 34.06
CA HIS A 11 18.80 -15.05 33.13
C HIS A 11 19.43 -14.31 31.94
N ILE A 12 20.74 -14.09 32.02
CA ILE A 12 21.54 -13.81 30.83
C ILE A 12 21.53 -15.10 30.03
N PHE A 13 20.46 -15.31 29.24
CA PHE A 13 20.60 -16.11 28.04
C PHE A 13 21.58 -15.33 27.18
N GLN A 14 22.83 -15.79 27.14
CA GLN A 14 23.68 -15.45 26.01
C GLN A 14 22.86 -15.85 24.79
N PRO A 15 22.49 -14.92 23.89
CA PRO A 15 21.95 -15.34 22.62
C PRO A 15 23.00 -16.29 22.07
N LEU A 16 22.61 -17.54 21.83
CA LEU A 16 23.32 -18.37 20.89
C LEU A 16 23.12 -17.63 19.57
N ILE A 17 23.96 -16.64 19.32
CA ILE A 17 24.11 -16.04 18.02
C ILE A 17 24.55 -17.22 17.18
N LEU A 18 23.60 -17.86 16.52
CA LEU A 18 23.87 -18.68 15.36
C LEU A 18 24.27 -17.69 14.26
N LEU A 19 25.42 -17.05 14.46
CA LEU A 19 26.26 -16.57 13.39
C LEU A 19 26.60 -17.87 12.68
N ALA A 20 25.77 -18.24 11.71
CA ALA A 20 26.16 -19.16 10.69
C ALA A 20 27.31 -18.48 9.93
N PHE A 21 28.51 -18.53 10.51
CA PHE A 21 29.72 -18.52 9.72
C PHE A 21 29.60 -19.75 8.84
N LEU A 22 29.02 -19.57 7.64
CA LEU A 22 29.27 -20.42 6.50
C LEU A 22 30.76 -20.25 6.15
N SER A 23 31.63 -20.82 6.98
CA SER A 23 32.98 -21.20 6.59
C SER A 23 32.83 -22.36 5.61
N VAL A 24 32.57 -22.03 4.35
CA VAL A 24 32.72 -22.98 3.24
C VAL A 24 34.21 -23.07 2.94
N GLN A 25 34.94 -23.84 3.76
CA GLN A 25 36.18 -24.42 3.30
C GLN A 25 35.81 -25.55 2.32
N GLY A 26 35.94 -25.26 1.03
CA GLY A 26 35.88 -26.26 -0.04
C GLY A 26 34.57 -26.29 -0.82
N ALA A 27 34.30 -25.24 -1.58
CA ALA A 27 33.53 -25.37 -2.82
C ALA A 27 34.20 -24.49 -3.87
N ASN A 28 34.50 -25.06 -5.04
CA ASN A 28 35.10 -24.36 -6.17
C ASN A 28 34.33 -23.07 -6.47
N ALA A 29 34.91 -21.92 -6.10
CA ALA A 29 34.39 -20.60 -6.41
C ALA A 29 34.57 -20.35 -7.92
N SER A 30 33.49 -20.44 -8.68
CA SER A 30 33.50 -20.11 -10.11
C SER A 30 32.32 -19.24 -10.58
N ALA A 31 31.39 -18.87 -9.70
CA ALA A 31 30.40 -17.84 -10.02
C ALA A 31 30.76 -16.57 -9.24
N LYS A 32 30.92 -15.45 -9.96
CA LYS A 32 30.98 -14.13 -9.31
C LYS A 32 29.58 -13.85 -8.73
N PRO A 33 29.46 -13.29 -7.51
CA PRO A 33 28.17 -12.83 -7.03
C PRO A 33 27.59 -11.81 -8.03
N SER A 34 26.33 -12.01 -8.41
CA SER A 34 25.54 -11.03 -9.15
C SER A 34 24.72 -10.22 -8.16
N PHE A 35 24.50 -8.95 -8.51
CA PHE A 35 23.58 -8.08 -7.79
C PHE A 35 22.65 -7.40 -8.78
N HIS A 36 21.43 -7.12 -8.33
CA HIS A 36 20.44 -6.30 -9.02
C HIS A 36 20.11 -5.12 -8.11
N LEU A 37 19.99 -3.92 -8.70
CA LEU A 37 19.57 -2.72 -7.99
C LEU A 37 18.47 -2.09 -8.80
N GLU A 38 17.31 -1.94 -8.18
CA GLU A 38 16.17 -1.23 -8.74
C GLU A 38 15.60 -0.22 -7.75
N GLY A 39 14.59 0.52 -8.18
CA GLY A 39 13.98 1.54 -7.35
C GLY A 39 12.97 2.38 -8.11
N TYR A 40 12.11 3.05 -7.35
CA TYR A 40 11.04 3.88 -7.87
C TYR A 40 10.83 5.09 -6.96
N GLY A 41 10.18 6.13 -7.50
CA GLY A 41 9.87 7.33 -6.74
C GLY A 41 8.49 7.87 -7.11
N GLU A 42 7.82 8.47 -6.13
CA GLU A 42 6.46 8.97 -6.24
C GLU A 42 6.41 10.43 -5.74
N MET A 43 5.70 11.28 -6.49
CA MET A 43 5.36 12.64 -6.08
C MET A 43 3.86 12.83 -6.26
N LEU A 44 3.21 13.35 -5.23
CA LEU A 44 1.76 13.48 -5.19
C LEU A 44 1.36 14.94 -4.98
N TYR A 45 0.36 15.37 -5.74
CA TYR A 45 -0.43 16.55 -5.44
C TYR A 45 -1.87 16.12 -5.19
N SER A 46 -2.47 16.60 -4.11
CA SER A 46 -3.87 16.31 -3.78
C SER A 46 -4.55 17.54 -3.21
N TYR A 47 -5.77 17.81 -3.66
CA TYR A 47 -6.65 18.82 -3.09
C TYR A 47 -7.80 18.11 -2.37
N PHE A 48 -8.13 18.59 -1.18
CA PHE A 48 -9.20 18.05 -0.34
C PHE A 48 -10.14 19.17 0.06
N ASP A 49 -11.43 18.90 -0.07
CA ASP A 49 -12.55 19.74 0.37
C ASP A 49 -13.07 19.32 1.78
N TYR A 50 -12.34 18.42 2.44
CA TYR A 50 -12.62 17.94 3.79
C TYR A 50 -11.37 17.95 4.68
N GLY A 51 -11.62 18.12 5.97
CA GLY A 51 -10.59 18.14 7.01
C GLY A 51 -9.84 16.80 7.10
N PRO A 52 -8.62 16.80 7.64
CA PRO A 52 -7.75 15.62 7.65
C PRO A 52 -8.29 14.45 8.49
N ASP A 53 -9.09 14.73 9.53
CA ASP A 53 -9.62 13.70 10.42
C ASP A 53 -11.03 13.23 10.02
N GLN A 54 -11.07 12.13 9.26
CA GLN A 54 -12.29 11.45 8.82
C GLN A 54 -13.17 10.96 9.98
N LYS A 55 -12.66 10.94 11.22
CA LYS A 55 -13.34 10.43 12.41
C LYS A 55 -13.63 11.54 13.44
N SER A 56 -13.44 12.80 13.08
CA SER A 56 -13.59 13.98 13.97
C SER A 56 -15.01 14.21 14.50
N GLY A 57 -16.03 13.62 13.87
CA GLY A 57 -17.42 13.75 14.31
C GLY A 57 -18.36 12.70 13.73
N PRO A 58 -19.65 12.70 14.14
CA PRO A 58 -20.64 11.71 13.69
C PRO A 58 -20.94 11.75 12.18
N ASN A 59 -20.54 12.84 11.50
CA ASN A 59 -20.69 13.02 10.05
C ASN A 59 -19.33 12.94 9.31
N GLY A 60 -18.28 12.47 9.97
CA GLY A 60 -16.92 12.44 9.43
C GLY A 60 -16.19 13.79 9.52
N SER A 61 -15.23 14.01 8.62
CA SER A 61 -14.45 15.26 8.54
C SER A 61 -15.33 16.49 8.35
N PRO A 62 -15.06 17.62 9.04
CA PRO A 62 -15.68 18.90 8.69
C PRO A 62 -15.24 19.34 7.28
N PRO A 63 -16.03 20.16 6.56
CA PRO A 63 -15.58 20.80 5.34
C PRO A 63 -14.30 21.61 5.58
N ASP A 64 -13.35 21.49 4.67
CA ASP A 64 -12.07 22.20 4.70
C ASP A 64 -11.64 22.54 3.26
N SER A 65 -10.55 23.26 3.06
CA SER A 65 -9.97 23.47 1.74
C SER A 65 -8.46 23.44 1.86
N ARG A 66 -7.88 22.26 1.68
CA ARG A 66 -6.44 22.02 1.86
C ARG A 66 -5.85 21.38 0.61
N ALA A 67 -4.61 21.74 0.31
CA ALA A 67 -3.81 21.09 -0.72
C ALA A 67 -2.55 20.52 -0.09
N ILE A 68 -2.16 19.33 -0.54
CA ILE A 68 -0.91 18.67 -0.18
C ILE A 68 -0.10 18.51 -1.46
N ILE A 69 1.18 18.86 -1.39
CA ILE A 69 2.19 18.48 -2.38
C ILE A 69 3.32 17.80 -1.63
N ASP A 70 3.72 16.62 -2.10
CA ASP A 70 4.63 15.78 -1.35
C ASP A 70 5.45 14.84 -2.24
N ILE A 71 6.67 14.53 -1.79
CA ILE A 71 7.47 13.43 -2.32
C ILE A 71 7.16 12.25 -1.42
N THR A 72 6.10 11.52 -1.75
CA THR A 72 5.53 10.50 -0.86
C THR A 72 6.53 9.41 -0.58
N ARG A 73 7.31 8.97 -1.58
CA ARG A 73 8.39 8.00 -1.39
C ARG A 73 9.48 7.99 -2.45
N LEU A 74 10.65 7.50 -2.06
CA LEU A 74 11.73 7.00 -2.91
C LEU A 74 12.19 5.66 -2.33
N ALA A 75 11.98 4.57 -3.05
CA ALA A 75 12.40 3.23 -2.63
C ALA A 75 13.57 2.72 -3.48
N LEU A 76 14.50 2.02 -2.83
CA LEU A 76 15.66 1.40 -3.45
C LEU A 76 15.75 -0.05 -3.00
N GLU A 77 15.80 -0.96 -3.96
CA GLU A 77 15.81 -2.40 -3.72
C GLU A 77 17.10 -3.02 -4.25
N LEU A 78 17.78 -3.79 -3.40
CA LEU A 78 19.02 -4.50 -3.69
C LEU A 78 18.84 -5.99 -3.49
N GLU A 79 19.05 -6.74 -4.57
CA GLU A 79 19.12 -8.20 -4.54
C GLU A 79 20.57 -8.66 -4.75
N VAL A 80 21.03 -9.64 -3.98
CA VAL A 80 22.38 -10.21 -4.11
C VAL A 80 22.34 -11.74 -4.05
N GLU A 81 22.77 -12.41 -5.13
CA GLU A 81 22.96 -13.86 -5.12
C GLU A 81 24.24 -14.21 -4.33
N LEU A 82 24.06 -14.65 -3.09
CA LEU A 82 25.16 -15.00 -2.18
C LEU A 82 25.78 -16.35 -2.55
N LEU A 83 24.93 -17.33 -2.81
CA LEU A 83 25.26 -18.71 -3.17
C LEU A 83 24.16 -19.23 -4.09
N LYS A 84 24.39 -20.36 -4.76
CA LYS A 84 23.36 -21.02 -5.56
C LYS A 84 22.07 -21.21 -4.75
N ASN A 85 20.98 -20.63 -5.24
CA ASN A 85 19.65 -20.63 -4.61
C ASN A 85 19.61 -19.97 -3.21
N THR A 86 20.50 -19.03 -2.92
CA THR A 86 20.47 -18.24 -1.69
C THR A 86 20.71 -16.77 -2.03
N GLU A 87 19.75 -15.94 -1.68
CA GLU A 87 19.66 -14.54 -2.05
C GLU A 87 19.53 -13.68 -0.79
N LEU A 88 20.13 -12.50 -0.83
CA LEU A 88 19.89 -11.44 0.13
C LEU A 88 19.05 -10.38 -0.59
N GLU A 89 17.93 -10.02 0.01
CA GLU A 89 17.05 -8.95 -0.42
C GLU A 89 17.12 -7.83 0.63
N ALA A 90 17.20 -6.58 0.16
CA ALA A 90 17.17 -5.40 1.00
C ALA A 90 16.42 -4.27 0.29
N GLU A 91 15.38 -3.74 0.93
CA GLU A 91 14.61 -2.59 0.46
C GLU A 91 14.70 -1.46 1.49
N VAL A 92 15.06 -0.27 1.01
CA VAL A 92 15.08 0.96 1.81
C VAL A 92 14.16 1.98 1.17
N GLU A 93 13.19 2.46 1.94
CA GLU A 93 12.24 3.49 1.53
C GLU A 93 12.50 4.80 2.27
N PHE A 94 12.50 5.91 1.52
CA PHE A 94 12.53 7.27 2.05
C PHE A 94 11.15 7.89 1.81
N GLU A 95 10.35 8.03 2.86
CA GLU A 95 9.01 8.62 2.78
C GLU A 95 9.05 10.13 3.05
N HIS A 96 8.15 10.88 2.41
CA HIS A 96 7.88 12.31 2.68
C HIS A 96 9.13 13.22 2.72
N GLY A 97 10.14 12.92 1.89
CA GLY A 97 11.41 13.64 1.85
C GLY A 97 12.49 13.19 2.84
N GLY A 98 12.27 12.08 3.56
CA GLY A 98 13.20 11.42 4.48
C GLY A 98 13.28 12.04 5.88
N ALA A 99 14.28 11.65 6.68
CA ALA A 99 14.40 12.07 8.08
C ALA A 99 14.80 13.56 8.25
N GLY A 100 13.99 14.32 8.97
CA GLY A 100 14.29 15.70 9.41
C GLY A 100 13.68 16.02 10.79
N ALA A 101 13.68 17.26 11.27
CA ALA A 101 13.03 17.66 12.55
C ALA A 101 12.01 18.81 12.34
N ALA A 102 10.75 18.65 12.78
CA ALA A 102 9.67 19.65 12.76
C ALA A 102 8.57 19.30 13.79
N LEU A 103 7.49 20.10 13.87
CA LEU A 103 6.41 20.05 14.86
C LEU A 103 5.09 19.66 14.16
N GLU A 104 4.38 18.62 14.59
CA GLU A 104 3.09 18.19 14.02
C GLU A 104 1.90 18.43 14.97
N LEU A 105 0.70 18.45 14.40
CA LEU A 105 -0.56 18.65 15.12
C LEU A 105 -1.26 17.29 15.28
N GLU A 106 -1.33 16.77 16.51
CA GLU A 106 -1.97 15.50 16.80
C GLU A 106 -3.42 15.69 17.28
N PHE A 107 -4.35 14.92 16.73
CA PHE A 107 -5.78 15.06 17.03
C PHE A 107 -6.28 14.10 18.13
N GLU A 108 -5.50 13.09 18.52
CA GLU A 108 -5.88 12.15 19.60
C GLU A 108 -5.77 12.78 21.01
N GLU A 109 -4.97 13.85 21.20
CA GLU A 109 -4.86 14.59 22.45
C GLU A 109 -5.22 16.08 22.28
N PHE A 110 -6.52 16.37 22.21
CA PHE A 110 -7.10 17.73 22.28
C PHE A 110 -6.50 18.80 21.34
N GLY A 111 -5.83 18.41 20.25
CA GLY A 111 -5.20 19.36 19.33
C GLY A 111 -4.01 20.10 19.93
N GLU A 112 -3.30 19.48 20.88
CA GLU A 112 -2.01 20.00 21.35
C GLU A 112 -0.92 19.76 20.28
N PHE A 113 0.05 20.68 20.22
CA PHE A 113 1.25 20.48 19.43
C PHE A 113 2.19 19.59 20.23
N GLU A 114 2.50 18.39 19.76
CA GLU A 114 3.59 17.61 20.33
C GLU A 114 4.94 18.10 19.78
N GLN A 115 5.93 18.18 20.67
CA GLN A 115 7.32 18.49 20.32
C GLN A 115 8.09 17.18 20.09
N GLU A 116 7.69 16.44 19.06
CA GLU A 116 8.47 15.34 18.50
C GLU A 116 9.57 15.92 17.58
N ILE A 117 10.76 15.33 17.56
CA ILE A 117 11.83 15.74 16.63
C ILE A 117 11.54 15.03 15.30
N GLU A 118 10.62 15.52 14.45
CA GLU A 118 10.51 14.92 13.12
C GLU A 118 9.92 15.85 12.05
N LYS A 119 10.64 16.07 10.95
CA LYS A 119 10.10 16.68 9.74
C LYS A 119 9.62 15.53 8.88
N GLY A 120 8.46 15.01 9.26
CA GLY A 120 7.42 14.42 8.40
C GLY A 120 7.80 13.25 7.50
N GLY A 121 9.02 12.74 7.52
CA GLY A 121 9.48 11.68 6.64
C GLY A 121 10.36 10.66 7.34
N GLU A 122 10.22 9.42 6.90
CA GLU A 122 10.83 8.24 7.52
C GLU A 122 11.91 7.68 6.57
N VAL A 123 12.95 7.08 7.12
CA VAL A 123 13.83 6.19 6.34
C VAL A 123 13.67 4.79 6.90
N ILE A 124 13.00 3.95 6.13
CA ILE A 124 12.51 2.64 6.56
C ILE A 124 13.33 1.57 5.87
N VAL A 125 13.68 0.53 6.61
CA VAL A 125 14.11 -0.73 6.02
C VAL A 125 12.88 -1.63 5.96
N GLU A 126 12.24 -1.70 4.80
CA GLU A 126 11.00 -2.47 4.63
C GLU A 126 11.29 -3.97 4.48
N GLU A 127 12.39 -4.29 3.81
CA GLU A 127 12.88 -5.64 3.67
C GLU A 127 14.39 -5.71 3.96
N LEU A 128 14.79 -6.72 4.73
CA LEU A 128 16.18 -7.14 4.88
C LEU A 128 16.18 -8.62 5.25
N ALA A 129 16.22 -9.48 4.23
CA ALA A 129 16.03 -10.90 4.42
C ALA A 129 17.00 -11.74 3.58
N VAL A 130 17.35 -12.90 4.12
CA VAL A 130 18.02 -13.95 3.35
C VAL A 130 17.02 -15.02 3.02
N GLU A 131 16.80 -15.24 1.72
CA GLU A 131 15.99 -16.34 1.21
C GLU A 131 16.89 -17.51 0.77
N ARG A 132 16.45 -18.73 1.06
CA ARG A 132 17.00 -19.94 0.45
C ARG A 132 15.92 -20.79 -0.20
N LYS A 133 16.09 -21.05 -1.50
CA LYS A 133 15.22 -21.93 -2.29
C LYS A 133 15.75 -23.36 -2.37
N PHE A 134 15.01 -24.29 -1.78
CA PHE A 134 15.33 -25.72 -1.84
C PHE A 134 14.61 -26.40 -3.01
N SER A 135 13.38 -25.97 -3.30
CA SER A 135 12.57 -26.37 -4.47
C SER A 135 11.50 -25.31 -4.74
N ASP A 136 10.74 -25.44 -5.82
CA ASP A 136 9.58 -24.57 -6.06
C ASP A 136 8.51 -24.71 -4.95
N ALA A 137 8.42 -25.89 -4.34
CA ALA A 137 7.48 -26.18 -3.26
C ALA A 137 8.04 -25.89 -1.86
N PHE A 138 9.29 -25.45 -1.72
CA PHE A 138 9.88 -25.22 -0.39
C PHE A 138 11.01 -24.18 -0.43
N ARG A 139 10.73 -23.05 0.20
CA ARG A 139 11.62 -21.93 0.46
C ARG A 139 11.60 -21.58 1.94
N VAL A 140 12.70 -21.02 2.41
CA VAL A 140 12.82 -20.47 3.76
C VAL A 140 13.40 -19.07 3.64
N ARG A 141 12.73 -18.08 4.26
CA ARG A 141 13.20 -16.69 4.34
C ARG A 141 13.38 -16.32 5.82
N LEU A 142 14.50 -15.66 6.12
CA LEU A 142 14.90 -15.25 7.47
C LEU A 142 15.30 -13.78 7.45
N GLY A 143 14.68 -12.96 8.28
CA GLY A 143 15.00 -11.53 8.36
C GLY A 143 13.78 -10.67 8.58
N HIS A 144 13.80 -9.48 8.01
CA HIS A 144 12.72 -8.51 8.03
C HIS A 144 12.00 -8.55 6.67
N PHE A 145 10.69 -8.76 6.67
CA PHE A 145 9.91 -8.95 5.44
C PHE A 145 8.43 -8.62 5.67
N TYR A 146 7.70 -8.44 4.57
CA TYR A 146 6.27 -8.19 4.60
C TYR A 146 5.45 -9.33 5.23
N VAL A 147 4.54 -8.96 6.11
CA VAL A 147 3.55 -9.85 6.73
C VAL A 147 2.51 -10.24 5.68
N ALA A 148 2.33 -11.54 5.46
CA ALA A 148 1.49 -12.08 4.39
C ALA A 148 -0.02 -12.04 4.68
N VAL A 149 -0.54 -10.85 5.04
CA VAL A 149 -1.95 -10.59 5.34
C VAL A 149 -2.47 -9.48 4.44
N GLY A 150 -3.69 -9.64 3.93
CA GLY A 150 -4.34 -8.64 3.07
C GLY A 150 -3.88 -8.73 1.61
N HIS A 151 -4.33 -7.78 0.80
CA HIS A 151 -4.01 -7.73 -0.61
C HIS A 151 -2.70 -6.98 -0.88
N LEU A 152 -2.44 -5.93 -0.10
CA LEU A 152 -1.30 -5.04 -0.26
C LEU A 152 0.04 -5.73 0.05
N SER A 153 0.05 -6.83 0.82
CA SER A 153 1.29 -7.58 1.15
C SER A 153 2.06 -8.10 -0.08
N HIS A 154 1.43 -8.14 -1.26
CA HIS A 154 2.05 -8.51 -2.53
C HIS A 154 1.80 -7.50 -3.65
N ARG A 155 1.14 -6.37 -3.36
CA ARG A 155 0.68 -5.39 -4.34
C ARG A 155 0.76 -3.98 -3.78
N TYR A 156 1.97 -3.60 -3.41
CA TYR A 156 2.23 -2.36 -2.71
C TYR A 156 2.94 -1.31 -3.58
N HIS A 157 3.45 -1.69 -4.76
CA HIS A 157 4.08 -0.73 -5.66
C HIS A 157 3.03 0.16 -6.30
N PRO A 158 3.37 1.42 -6.63
CA PRO A 158 2.45 2.36 -7.29
C PRO A 158 1.87 1.85 -8.61
N ALA A 159 2.52 0.88 -9.26
CA ALA A 159 2.04 0.27 -10.50
C ALA A 159 1.03 -0.89 -10.27
N ASP A 160 0.84 -1.33 -9.03
CA ASP A 160 -0.01 -2.49 -8.70
C ASP A 160 -1.48 -2.13 -8.44
N PHE A 161 -1.78 -0.84 -8.28
CA PHE A 161 -3.12 -0.33 -8.01
C PHE A 161 -3.47 0.84 -8.93
N PHE A 162 -4.77 1.06 -9.15
CA PHE A 162 -5.26 2.08 -10.09
C PHE A 162 -5.33 3.49 -9.51
N GLY A 163 -5.44 3.59 -8.18
CA GLY A 163 -5.51 4.88 -7.48
C GLY A 163 -4.16 5.59 -7.45
N SER A 164 -4.17 6.88 -7.09
CA SER A 164 -2.95 7.62 -6.74
C SER A 164 -2.39 7.23 -5.36
N GLN A 165 -3.15 6.45 -4.58
CA GLN A 165 -2.81 5.96 -3.27
C GLN A 165 -3.30 4.51 -3.10
N ARG A 166 -2.76 3.82 -2.09
CA ARG A 166 -3.19 2.48 -1.69
C ARG A 166 -4.63 2.50 -1.17
N SER A 167 -5.30 1.35 -1.22
CA SER A 167 -6.70 1.22 -0.78
C SER A 167 -6.91 1.63 0.68
N GLU A 168 -7.65 2.72 0.91
CA GLU A 168 -8.02 3.18 2.26
C GLU A 168 -8.77 2.11 3.05
N ALA A 169 -9.55 1.26 2.36
CA ALA A 169 -10.32 0.19 3.00
C ALA A 169 -9.43 -0.85 3.70
N GLU A 170 -8.22 -1.09 3.19
CA GLU A 170 -7.26 -2.01 3.80
C GLU A 170 -6.38 -1.29 4.82
N THR A 171 -5.79 -0.15 4.43
CA THR A 171 -4.84 0.61 5.27
C THR A 171 -5.47 1.25 6.50
N SER A 172 -6.81 1.40 6.53
CA SER A 172 -7.54 1.87 7.71
C SER A 172 -7.86 0.78 8.75
N ILE A 173 -7.65 -0.49 8.42
CA ILE A 173 -8.06 -1.64 9.25
C ILE A 173 -6.84 -2.43 9.74
N ILE A 174 -5.88 -2.68 8.85
CA ILE A 174 -4.60 -3.35 9.16
C ILE A 174 -3.44 -2.40 8.85
N PRO A 175 -2.25 -2.59 9.46
CA PRO A 175 -1.12 -1.73 9.14
C PRO A 175 -0.82 -1.71 7.64
N ALA A 176 -0.66 -0.52 7.07
CA ALA A 176 -0.17 -0.36 5.71
C ALA A 176 1.30 -0.79 5.64
N LEU A 177 1.70 -1.42 4.53
CA LEU A 177 3.08 -1.90 4.33
C LEU A 177 3.60 -2.68 5.54
N TRP A 178 2.77 -3.59 6.06
CA TRP A 178 3.09 -4.28 7.30
C TRP A 178 4.28 -5.22 7.10
N HIS A 179 5.41 -4.91 7.72
CA HIS A 179 6.62 -5.72 7.69
C HIS A 179 7.09 -6.00 9.12
N GLU A 180 7.65 -7.19 9.33
CA GLU A 180 8.07 -7.66 10.66
C GLU A 180 9.33 -8.51 10.55
N THR A 181 9.99 -8.74 11.68
CA THR A 181 11.16 -9.62 11.76
C THR A 181 10.75 -11.02 12.16
N GLY A 182 11.19 -12.03 11.39
CA GLY A 182 10.82 -13.40 11.67
C GLY A 182 11.42 -14.46 10.76
N VAL A 183 10.66 -15.56 10.65
CA VAL A 183 10.95 -16.70 9.78
C VAL A 183 9.73 -16.98 8.92
N GLU A 184 9.94 -17.17 7.62
CA GLU A 184 8.92 -17.64 6.68
C GLU A 184 9.30 -19.01 6.10
N VAL A 185 8.28 -19.85 5.93
CA VAL A 185 8.30 -21.01 5.04
C VAL A 185 7.23 -20.83 3.97
N SER A 186 7.64 -20.93 2.70
CA SER A 186 6.72 -20.74 1.57
C SER A 186 7.00 -21.68 0.41
N GLY A 187 6.06 -21.75 -0.53
CA GLY A 187 6.19 -22.61 -1.69
C GLY A 187 5.00 -22.52 -2.64
N ALA A 188 5.18 -23.13 -3.82
CA ALA A 188 4.15 -23.28 -4.83
C ALA A 188 4.00 -24.76 -5.23
N TYR A 189 2.76 -25.20 -5.39
CA TYR A 189 2.43 -26.52 -5.91
C TYR A 189 1.21 -26.43 -6.85
N ARG A 190 1.44 -26.69 -8.14
CA ARG A 190 0.43 -26.52 -9.20
C ARG A 190 -0.13 -25.09 -9.18
N SER A 191 -1.44 -24.93 -9.03
CA SER A 191 -2.14 -23.65 -8.93
C SER A 191 -2.16 -23.05 -7.52
N TRP A 192 -1.49 -23.67 -6.54
CA TRP A 192 -1.51 -23.22 -5.16
C TRP A 192 -0.20 -22.57 -4.77
N ARG A 193 -0.28 -21.49 -3.99
CA ARG A 193 0.86 -20.87 -3.31
C ARG A 193 0.51 -20.74 -1.84
N TYR A 194 1.49 -20.96 -0.96
CA TYR A 194 1.29 -20.85 0.47
C TYR A 194 2.47 -20.14 1.14
N GLN A 195 2.17 -19.46 2.24
CA GLN A 195 3.14 -18.87 3.16
C GLN A 195 2.72 -19.18 4.59
N LEU A 196 3.71 -19.46 5.43
CA LEU A 196 3.59 -19.60 6.87
C LEU A 196 4.72 -18.80 7.51
N GLN A 197 4.38 -17.81 8.32
CA GLN A 197 5.36 -16.94 8.98
C GLN A 197 5.20 -17.02 10.51
N LEU A 198 6.33 -16.86 11.20
CA LEU A 198 6.40 -16.61 12.64
C LEU A 198 7.19 -15.31 12.82
N VAL A 199 6.52 -14.25 13.29
CA VAL A 199 7.04 -12.88 13.32
C VAL A 199 6.96 -12.28 14.72
N ASN A 200 7.67 -11.20 15.01
CA ASN A 200 7.65 -10.56 16.34
C ASN A 200 6.27 -10.04 16.76
N GLY A 201 5.38 -9.71 15.80
CA GLY A 201 3.98 -9.40 16.04
C GLY A 201 3.70 -7.95 16.46
N LEU A 202 2.43 -7.61 16.66
CA LEU A 202 1.99 -6.23 16.97
C LEU A 202 2.27 -5.87 18.43
N ASP A 203 2.45 -4.57 18.70
CA ASP A 203 2.49 -3.96 20.02
C ASP A 203 1.15 -3.28 20.34
N ALA A 204 0.48 -3.70 21.41
CA ALA A 204 -0.80 -3.15 21.83
C ALA A 204 -0.76 -1.68 22.27
N THR A 205 0.44 -1.09 22.44
CA THR A 205 0.61 0.35 22.72
C THR A 205 0.03 1.24 21.66
N GLY A 206 0.09 0.82 20.40
CA GLY A 206 -0.47 1.56 19.29
C GLY A 206 -1.94 1.28 19.01
N PHE A 207 -2.63 0.52 19.87
CA PHE A 207 -4.05 0.23 19.68
C PHE A 207 -4.89 1.40 20.19
N SER A 208 -5.88 1.83 19.40
CA SER A 208 -6.81 2.89 19.80
C SER A 208 -8.23 2.57 19.35
N SER A 209 -9.24 3.20 19.98
CA SER A 209 -10.62 3.06 19.51
C SER A 209 -10.84 3.67 18.14
N GLN A 210 -9.97 4.61 17.74
CA GLN A 210 -10.03 5.28 16.45
C GLN A 210 -9.45 4.39 15.35
N ASN A 211 -8.26 3.81 15.56
CA ASN A 211 -7.49 3.12 14.51
C ASN A 211 -7.30 1.62 14.76
N TRP A 212 -8.03 1.06 15.73
CA TRP A 212 -8.02 -0.35 16.11
C TRP A 212 -6.61 -0.89 16.33
N ILE A 213 -6.05 -1.64 15.38
CA ILE A 213 -4.71 -2.25 15.46
C ILE A 213 -3.67 -1.62 14.53
N VAL A 214 -4.07 -0.67 13.68
CA VAL A 214 -3.21 -0.10 12.62
C VAL A 214 -1.92 0.47 13.23
N GLY A 215 -2.03 1.18 14.35
CA GLY A 215 -0.88 1.77 15.04
C GLY A 215 0.01 0.77 15.79
N GLY A 216 -0.37 -0.51 15.83
CA GLY A 216 0.38 -1.55 16.55
C GLY A 216 1.58 -2.11 15.78
N HIS A 217 1.79 -1.69 14.52
CA HIS A 217 3.06 -1.90 13.83
C HIS A 217 4.17 -1.18 14.62
N GLN A 218 5.24 -1.91 14.95
CA GLN A 218 6.24 -1.47 15.94
C GLN A 218 7.25 -0.45 15.41
N LYS A 219 6.77 0.72 14.96
CA LYS A 219 7.58 1.85 14.48
C LYS A 219 7.90 2.89 15.56
N ARG A 220 7.14 2.91 16.65
CA ARG A 220 7.13 4.01 17.66
C ARG A 220 8.36 4.04 18.57
N PHE A 221 9.08 2.94 18.72
CA PHE A 221 10.15 2.80 19.70
C PHE A 221 11.44 2.34 19.04
N GLU A 222 12.58 2.70 19.63
CA GLU A 222 13.92 2.33 19.15
C GLU A 222 14.14 0.82 19.02
N THR A 223 13.36 0.01 19.75
CA THR A 223 13.50 -1.44 19.80
C THR A 223 12.19 -2.13 19.50
N ILE A 224 12.24 -3.06 18.55
CA ILE A 224 11.15 -3.99 18.24
C ILE A 224 11.11 -5.09 19.32
N GLN A 225 9.94 -5.29 19.91
CA GLN A 225 9.67 -6.34 20.90
C GLN A 225 9.21 -7.62 20.21
N ALA A 226 9.73 -8.75 20.69
CA ALA A 226 9.35 -10.09 20.23
C ALA A 226 9.06 -11.03 21.41
N THR A 227 8.57 -10.47 22.52
CA THR A 227 8.22 -11.23 23.74
C THR A 227 7.18 -12.31 23.42
N ASN A 228 6.23 -11.98 22.55
CA ASN A 228 5.20 -12.91 22.09
C ASN A 228 5.08 -12.84 20.56
N MET A 229 5.59 -13.88 19.91
CA MET A 229 5.60 -13.96 18.45
C MET A 229 4.20 -14.31 17.90
N ALA A 230 3.90 -13.81 16.71
CA ALA A 230 2.64 -14.04 16.02
C ALA A 230 2.79 -15.01 14.84
N TRP A 231 1.74 -15.80 14.62
CA TRP A 231 1.60 -16.68 13.48
C TRP A 231 0.87 -16.00 12.34
N VAL A 232 1.37 -16.20 11.12
CA VAL A 232 0.74 -15.72 9.89
C VAL A 232 0.63 -16.88 8.92
N GLY A 233 -0.51 -17.00 8.25
CA GLY A 233 -0.71 -18.01 7.22
C GLY A 233 -1.46 -17.44 6.02
N ARG A 234 -1.03 -17.81 4.82
CA ARG A 234 -1.66 -17.42 3.56
C ARG A 234 -1.76 -18.62 2.61
N LEU A 235 -2.87 -18.72 1.90
CA LEU A 235 -3.08 -19.72 0.87
C LEU A 235 -3.82 -19.10 -0.32
N ASP A 236 -3.14 -19.11 -1.48
CA ASP A 236 -3.66 -18.54 -2.72
C ASP A 236 -3.87 -19.63 -3.77
N TYR A 237 -5.02 -19.57 -4.44
CA TYR A 237 -5.41 -20.45 -5.53
C TYR A 237 -5.56 -19.68 -6.84
N GLN A 238 -4.68 -19.97 -7.79
CA GLN A 238 -4.77 -19.47 -9.14
C GLN A 238 -5.69 -20.38 -9.99
N PHE A 239 -6.99 -20.06 -10.01
CA PHE A 239 -7.99 -20.88 -10.67
C PHE A 239 -8.04 -20.69 -12.19
N ALA A 240 -7.51 -19.57 -12.69
CA ALA A 240 -7.34 -19.28 -14.10
C ALA A 240 -6.09 -18.38 -14.29
N PRO A 241 -5.56 -18.25 -15.52
CA PRO A 241 -4.55 -17.24 -15.80
C PRO A 241 -5.00 -15.89 -15.26
N HIS A 242 -4.12 -15.18 -14.53
CA HIS A 242 -4.39 -13.84 -13.97
C HIS A 242 -5.54 -13.74 -12.96
N CYS A 243 -6.10 -14.87 -12.49
CA CYS A 243 -7.17 -14.87 -11.52
C CYS A 243 -6.75 -15.63 -10.26
N VAL A 244 -6.73 -14.94 -9.12
CA VAL A 244 -6.37 -15.50 -7.83
C VAL A 244 -7.53 -15.33 -6.86
N LEU A 245 -7.80 -16.38 -6.09
CA LEU A 245 -8.61 -16.30 -4.88
C LEU A 245 -7.72 -16.76 -3.72
N GLY A 246 -7.69 -16.02 -2.63
CA GLY A 246 -6.84 -16.35 -1.49
C GLY A 246 -7.49 -16.06 -0.14
N ILE A 247 -6.89 -16.65 0.87
CA ILE A 247 -7.23 -16.43 2.28
C ILE A 247 -5.94 -16.22 3.05
N SER A 248 -5.94 -15.24 3.93
CA SER A 248 -4.84 -14.96 4.83
C SER A 248 -5.31 -14.79 6.27
N GLY A 249 -4.40 -14.93 7.22
CA GLY A 249 -4.72 -14.70 8.61
C GLY A 249 -3.51 -14.51 9.50
N TYR A 250 -3.75 -13.81 10.60
CA TYR A 250 -2.77 -13.46 11.63
C TYR A 250 -3.33 -13.85 13.00
N ARG A 251 -2.46 -14.34 13.89
CA ARG A 251 -2.79 -14.53 15.30
C ARG A 251 -1.58 -14.29 16.19
N GLY A 252 -1.72 -13.37 17.14
CA GLY A 252 -0.69 -13.06 18.14
C GLY A 252 -1.31 -12.53 19.42
N ASP A 253 -0.52 -12.47 20.49
CA ASP A 253 -0.87 -11.75 21.70
C ASP A 253 0.00 -10.50 21.82
N SER A 254 -0.61 -9.34 21.61
CA SER A 254 0.10 -8.08 21.50
C SER A 254 0.37 -7.42 22.86
N ALA A 255 -0.18 -7.94 23.95
CA ALA A 255 -0.01 -7.35 25.28
C ALA A 255 1.44 -7.47 25.76
N ASP A 256 2.06 -8.63 25.55
CA ASP A 256 3.43 -8.92 25.98
C ASP A 256 4.49 -8.17 25.16
N ASN A 257 4.14 -7.70 23.96
CA ASN A 257 5.02 -6.89 23.12
C ASN A 257 4.99 -5.41 23.50
N ARG A 258 4.14 -5.01 24.46
CA ARG A 258 4.14 -3.66 25.00
C ARG A 258 5.37 -3.40 25.87
N PRO A 259 6.16 -2.34 25.60
CA PRO A 259 7.35 -2.03 26.41
C PRO A 259 7.02 -1.62 27.85
N LYS A 260 5.82 -1.05 28.06
CA LYS A 260 5.38 -0.59 29.38
C LYS A 260 4.69 -1.72 30.14
N PRO A 261 5.14 -2.08 31.36
CA PRO A 261 4.56 -3.17 32.14
C PRO A 261 3.30 -2.72 32.90
N ASP A 262 2.34 -2.10 32.22
CA ASP A 262 1.07 -1.63 32.80
C ASP A 262 -0.14 -2.51 32.43
N MET A 263 0.09 -3.60 31.69
CA MET A 263 -0.91 -4.61 31.33
C MET A 263 -0.49 -6.04 31.76
N GLU A 264 0.32 -6.17 32.80
CA GLU A 264 0.80 -7.47 33.29
C GLU A 264 -0.39 -8.37 33.69
N GLY A 265 -0.49 -9.56 33.08
CA GLY A 265 -1.56 -10.52 33.32
C GLY A 265 -2.87 -10.23 32.57
N ILE A 266 -2.85 -9.35 31.58
CA ILE A 266 -3.96 -9.06 30.66
C ILE A 266 -3.53 -9.48 29.26
N ASP A 267 -4.26 -10.40 28.64
CA ASP A 267 -4.01 -10.82 27.26
C ASP A 267 -4.62 -9.81 26.27
N ALA A 268 -3.92 -9.53 25.17
CA ALA A 268 -4.42 -8.75 24.04
C ALA A 268 -4.31 -9.57 22.76
N HIS A 269 -5.09 -10.66 22.70
CA HIS A 269 -5.14 -11.52 21.52
C HIS A 269 -5.75 -10.81 20.32
N VAL A 270 -4.96 -10.70 19.26
CA VAL A 270 -5.41 -10.23 17.94
C VAL A 270 -5.56 -11.43 17.02
N SER A 271 -6.66 -11.48 16.27
CA SER A 271 -6.87 -12.44 15.21
C SER A 271 -7.46 -11.73 14.00
N ILE A 272 -6.79 -11.86 12.87
CA ILE A 272 -7.21 -11.26 11.59
C ILE A 272 -7.46 -12.42 10.63
N VAL A 273 -8.54 -12.33 9.86
CA VAL A 273 -8.83 -13.22 8.74
C VAL A 273 -9.24 -12.34 7.57
N ASP A 274 -8.60 -12.56 6.45
CA ASP A 274 -8.86 -11.86 5.20
C ASP A 274 -9.16 -12.87 4.09
N VAL A 275 -10.10 -12.53 3.23
CA VAL A 275 -10.42 -13.26 2.00
C VAL A 275 -10.34 -12.25 0.88
N HIS A 276 -9.46 -12.51 -0.08
CA HIS A 276 -9.21 -11.59 -1.19
C HIS A 276 -9.28 -12.32 -2.51
N GLY A 277 -9.55 -11.55 -3.56
CA GLY A 277 -9.50 -12.03 -4.93
C GLY A 277 -8.87 -10.96 -5.80
N SER A 278 -8.04 -11.39 -6.74
CA SER A 278 -7.49 -10.49 -7.73
C SER A 278 -7.75 -11.01 -9.13
N LEU A 279 -8.03 -10.06 -10.01
CA LEU A 279 -8.16 -10.26 -11.43
C LEU A 279 -7.22 -9.26 -12.10
N ASP A 280 -6.10 -9.75 -12.60
CA ASP A 280 -5.22 -8.92 -13.44
C ASP A 280 -5.82 -8.85 -14.83
N TRP A 281 -6.82 -7.99 -14.96
CA TRP A 281 -7.41 -7.65 -16.22
C TRP A 281 -6.53 -6.61 -16.88
N GLY A 282 -5.95 -7.02 -17.97
CA GLY A 282 -5.04 -6.17 -18.72
C GLY A 282 -4.65 -6.82 -20.00
N GLN A 283 -5.15 -8.02 -20.34
CA GLN A 283 -4.98 -8.65 -21.63
C GLN A 283 -6.33 -9.17 -22.11
N THR A 284 -6.80 -8.73 -23.27
CA THR A 284 -8.05 -9.25 -23.85
C THR A 284 -7.90 -10.75 -24.14
N GLY A 285 -9.00 -11.51 -24.09
CA GLY A 285 -8.97 -12.94 -24.43
C GLY A 285 -8.67 -13.21 -25.91
N PRO A 286 -8.55 -14.48 -26.31
CA PRO A 286 -8.48 -14.85 -27.72
C PRO A 286 -9.74 -14.36 -28.45
N HIS A 287 -9.55 -13.75 -29.62
CA HIS A 287 -10.63 -13.16 -30.41
C HIS A 287 -10.39 -13.40 -31.91
N GLU A 288 -11.46 -13.55 -32.70
CA GLU A 288 -11.35 -13.80 -34.15
C GLU A 288 -10.73 -12.60 -34.91
N ILE A 289 -10.99 -11.40 -34.40
CA ILE A 289 -10.34 -10.16 -34.88
C ILE A 289 -8.98 -10.05 -34.19
N ALA A 290 -7.89 -10.22 -34.94
CA ALA A 290 -6.52 -10.20 -34.42
C ALA A 290 -6.17 -8.93 -33.62
N ALA A 291 -6.70 -7.77 -34.03
CA ALA A 291 -6.51 -6.50 -33.35
C ALA A 291 -7.17 -6.42 -31.96
N LEU A 292 -8.05 -7.37 -31.61
CA LEU A 292 -8.73 -7.46 -30.31
C LEU A 292 -8.28 -8.68 -29.51
N ALA A 293 -7.42 -9.54 -30.07
CA ALA A 293 -6.97 -10.76 -29.40
C ALA A 293 -5.70 -10.48 -28.59
N ASN A 294 -5.67 -10.88 -27.32
CA ASN A 294 -4.49 -10.82 -26.45
C ASN A 294 -3.87 -9.42 -26.33
N GLN A 295 -4.69 -8.37 -26.39
CA GLN A 295 -4.27 -6.96 -26.35
C GLN A 295 -4.11 -6.49 -24.92
N THR A 296 -3.02 -5.79 -24.64
CA THR A 296 -2.83 -5.21 -23.30
C THR A 296 -3.65 -3.93 -23.13
N SER A 297 -4.45 -3.82 -22.08
CA SER A 297 -5.21 -2.61 -21.71
C SER A 297 -4.69 -2.01 -20.41
N HIS A 298 -4.58 -0.68 -20.38
CA HIS A 298 -4.22 0.10 -19.18
C HIS A 298 -5.39 1.01 -18.78
N PRO A 299 -6.28 0.52 -17.91
CA PRO A 299 -7.45 1.28 -17.49
C PRO A 299 -7.04 2.58 -16.80
N TYR A 300 -7.48 3.72 -17.33
CA TYR A 300 -7.42 5.01 -16.65
C TYR A 300 -8.85 5.43 -16.28
N THR A 301 -9.27 5.12 -15.05
CA THR A 301 -10.60 5.40 -14.48
C THR A 301 -10.58 5.05 -12.98
N ASP A 302 -11.39 5.73 -12.19
CA ASP A 302 -11.68 5.36 -10.79
C ASP A 302 -12.98 4.55 -10.65
N LEU A 303 -13.83 4.51 -11.69
CA LEU A 303 -15.18 3.95 -11.68
C LEU A 303 -16.11 4.50 -10.58
N LEU A 304 -15.76 5.64 -9.98
CA LEU A 304 -16.56 6.31 -8.95
C LEU A 304 -17.60 7.21 -9.59
N LEU A 305 -18.64 7.53 -8.80
CA LEU A 305 -19.63 8.55 -9.13
C LEU A 305 -19.09 9.91 -8.69
N HIS A 306 -19.27 10.92 -9.54
CA HIS A 306 -18.88 12.30 -9.28
C HIS A 306 -20.02 13.26 -9.60
N ASP A 307 -20.27 14.24 -8.75
CA ASP A 307 -21.14 15.36 -9.06
C ASP A 307 -20.50 16.26 -10.13
N MET A 308 -21.08 16.25 -11.34
CA MET A 308 -20.61 17.00 -12.50
C MET A 308 -21.19 18.43 -12.57
N GLY A 309 -22.01 18.81 -11.58
CA GLY A 309 -22.65 20.12 -11.49
C GLY A 309 -24.00 20.22 -12.21
N GLU A 310 -24.76 21.26 -11.86
CA GLU A 310 -26.13 21.48 -12.36
C GLU A 310 -26.20 21.63 -13.90
N GLU A 311 -25.18 22.19 -14.54
CA GLU A 311 -25.16 22.42 -16.00
C GLU A 311 -25.02 21.13 -16.83
N LEU A 312 -24.56 20.05 -16.19
CA LEU A 312 -24.44 18.70 -16.76
C LEU A 312 -25.47 17.72 -16.18
N ALA A 313 -26.44 18.22 -15.41
CA ALA A 313 -27.50 17.38 -14.87
C ALA A 313 -28.48 16.94 -15.98
N ASP A 314 -28.98 15.71 -15.92
CA ASP A 314 -29.99 15.19 -16.86
C ASP A 314 -31.39 14.96 -16.25
N ASP A 315 -31.58 15.34 -14.97
CA ASP A 315 -32.79 15.13 -14.17
C ASP A 315 -33.25 13.65 -14.08
N ARG A 316 -32.35 12.69 -14.33
CA ARG A 316 -32.67 11.26 -14.28
C ARG A 316 -31.87 10.54 -13.20
N PRO A 317 -32.46 10.30 -12.03
CA PRO A 317 -31.80 9.49 -11.02
C PRO A 317 -31.71 8.02 -11.45
N ASP A 318 -30.60 7.37 -11.10
CA ASP A 318 -30.40 5.92 -11.22
C ASP A 318 -30.04 5.34 -9.85
N PHE A 319 -31.00 4.64 -9.24
CA PHE A 319 -30.95 4.20 -7.84
C PHE A 319 -30.72 5.35 -6.86
N GLU A 320 -29.56 5.35 -6.18
CA GLU A 320 -29.16 6.38 -5.22
C GLU A 320 -28.46 7.57 -5.88
N ALA A 321 -27.98 7.41 -7.12
CA ALA A 321 -27.34 8.48 -7.87
C ALA A 321 -28.38 9.45 -8.42
N ASP A 322 -28.18 10.75 -8.19
CA ASP A 322 -29.03 11.80 -8.75
C ASP A 322 -28.60 12.19 -10.18
N GLY A 323 -29.35 13.08 -10.83
CA GLY A 323 -29.10 13.46 -12.22
C GLY A 323 -27.79 14.23 -12.46
N ARG A 324 -27.09 14.67 -11.41
CA ARG A 324 -25.79 15.36 -11.48
C ARG A 324 -24.62 14.39 -11.33
N GLU A 325 -24.86 13.19 -10.82
CA GLU A 325 -23.83 12.22 -10.52
C GLU A 325 -23.56 11.33 -11.72
N TRP A 326 -22.32 11.35 -12.20
CA TRP A 326 -21.88 10.55 -13.34
C TRP A 326 -20.72 9.68 -12.95
N ARG A 327 -20.76 8.42 -13.39
CA ARG A 327 -19.61 7.52 -13.20
C ARG A 327 -18.52 7.87 -14.19
N THR A 328 -17.28 8.03 -13.74
CA THR A 328 -16.13 8.22 -14.63
C THR A 328 -16.05 7.05 -15.62
N PRO A 329 -16.19 7.28 -16.94
CA PRO A 329 -16.03 6.21 -17.90
C PRO A 329 -14.57 5.79 -18.01
N PRO A 330 -14.30 4.63 -18.60
CA PRO A 330 -12.99 4.31 -19.16
C PRO A 330 -12.38 5.46 -19.98
N LEU A 331 -11.32 6.12 -19.48
CA LEU A 331 -10.63 7.17 -20.22
C LEU A 331 -9.55 6.61 -21.17
N TRP A 332 -9.23 5.32 -21.07
CA TRP A 332 -8.36 4.67 -22.05
C TRP A 332 -9.05 4.64 -23.42
N GLY A 333 -8.39 5.21 -24.42
CA GLY A 333 -8.91 5.45 -25.76
C GLY A 333 -9.66 6.77 -25.92
N ILE A 334 -9.69 7.66 -24.91
CA ILE A 334 -10.34 8.97 -25.07
C ILE A 334 -9.66 9.80 -26.18
N GLY A 335 -8.34 9.67 -26.35
CA GLY A 335 -7.60 10.28 -27.46
C GLY A 335 -8.00 9.72 -28.84
N LEU A 336 -8.54 8.50 -28.89
CA LEU A 336 -9.02 7.84 -30.10
C LEU A 336 -10.48 8.18 -30.45
N THR A 337 -11.20 8.95 -29.62
CA THR A 337 -12.63 9.26 -29.79
C THR A 337 -12.95 9.75 -31.20
N ALA A 338 -12.18 10.70 -31.74
CA ALA A 338 -12.41 11.24 -33.07
C ALA A 338 -12.17 10.19 -34.18
N THR A 339 -11.17 9.31 -33.99
CA THR A 339 -10.86 8.23 -34.94
C THR A 339 -11.95 7.17 -34.95
N VAL A 340 -12.47 6.80 -33.77
CA VAL A 340 -13.46 5.74 -33.61
C VAL A 340 -14.87 6.23 -33.99
N ASN A 341 -15.27 7.41 -33.55
CA ASN A 341 -16.61 7.95 -33.76
C ASN A 341 -16.74 8.78 -35.05
N GLY A 342 -15.62 9.08 -35.73
CA GLY A 342 -15.56 9.98 -36.89
C GLY A 342 -15.72 11.46 -36.55
N ILE A 343 -16.08 11.78 -35.30
CA ILE A 343 -16.20 13.14 -34.76
C ILE A 343 -15.66 13.17 -33.32
N PRO A 344 -14.99 14.26 -32.89
CA PRO A 344 -14.72 14.45 -31.47
C PRO A 344 -16.04 14.80 -30.76
N ALA A 345 -16.45 13.94 -29.84
CA ALA A 345 -17.65 14.10 -29.03
C ALA A 345 -17.32 13.58 -27.62
N TYR A 346 -17.21 14.52 -26.68
CA TYR A 346 -16.87 14.26 -25.27
C TYR A 346 -18.04 14.67 -24.37
N LEU A 347 -18.00 14.23 -23.10
CA LEU A 347 -19.11 14.23 -22.15
C LEU A 347 -20.23 13.25 -22.53
N HIS A 348 -21.09 12.92 -21.56
CA HIS A 348 -22.13 11.90 -21.72
C HIS A 348 -23.13 12.21 -22.86
N ASP A 349 -23.34 13.49 -23.17
CA ASP A 349 -24.23 13.96 -24.23
C ASP A 349 -23.49 14.37 -25.52
N GLY A 350 -22.16 14.22 -25.55
CA GLY A 350 -21.32 14.52 -26.70
C GLY A 350 -21.23 16.00 -27.07
N ARG A 351 -21.63 16.94 -26.19
CA ARG A 351 -21.66 18.38 -26.51
C ARG A 351 -20.28 18.98 -26.76
N ALA A 352 -19.25 18.48 -26.06
CA ALA A 352 -17.89 19.00 -26.17
C ALA A 352 -17.17 18.47 -27.41
N ARG A 353 -16.51 19.35 -28.16
CA ARG A 353 -15.79 19.05 -29.41
C ARG A 353 -14.28 19.03 -29.23
N THR A 354 -13.79 19.45 -28.08
CA THR A 354 -12.40 19.30 -27.68
C THR A 354 -12.31 18.79 -26.24
N LEU A 355 -11.18 18.18 -25.90
CA LEU A 355 -10.90 17.78 -24.51
C LEU A 355 -10.90 18.99 -23.57
N MET A 356 -10.39 20.14 -24.03
CA MET A 356 -10.39 21.37 -23.25
C MET A 356 -11.81 21.91 -23.04
N GLU A 357 -12.69 21.86 -24.05
CA GLU A 357 -14.12 22.20 -23.86
C GLU A 357 -14.78 21.26 -22.86
N ALA A 358 -14.48 19.95 -22.93
CA ALA A 358 -15.01 18.99 -21.96
C ALA A 358 -14.59 19.39 -20.54
N VAL A 359 -13.29 19.63 -20.30
CA VAL A 359 -12.77 20.12 -19.01
C VAL A 359 -13.48 21.40 -18.58
N MET A 360 -13.67 22.37 -19.49
CA MET A 360 -14.32 23.65 -19.18
C MET A 360 -15.83 23.56 -18.91
N PHE A 361 -16.48 22.44 -19.23
CA PHE A 361 -17.89 22.21 -18.89
C PHE A 361 -18.08 21.43 -17.60
N HIS A 362 -17.02 20.89 -16.99
CA HIS A 362 -17.16 20.24 -15.69
C HIS A 362 -17.44 21.29 -14.59
N GLY A 363 -18.44 21.02 -13.76
CA GLY A 363 -18.73 21.76 -12.54
C GLY A 363 -18.73 20.81 -11.33
N GLY A 364 -19.51 21.14 -10.30
CA GLY A 364 -19.65 20.29 -9.12
C GLY A 364 -18.32 20.04 -8.42
N GLU A 365 -17.97 18.78 -8.19
CA GLU A 365 -16.69 18.36 -7.59
C GLU A 365 -15.48 18.84 -8.40
N ALA A 366 -15.61 18.92 -9.73
CA ALA A 366 -14.51 19.28 -10.63
C ALA A 366 -14.36 20.80 -10.85
N GLU A 367 -15.20 21.64 -10.23
CA GLU A 367 -15.19 23.10 -10.39
C GLU A 367 -13.80 23.70 -10.09
N ALA A 368 -13.17 23.28 -8.99
CA ALA A 368 -11.84 23.77 -8.60
C ALA A 368 -10.76 23.37 -9.63
N ALA A 369 -10.80 22.12 -10.12
CA ALA A 369 -9.89 21.63 -11.15
C ALA A 369 -10.07 22.39 -12.47
N ARG A 370 -11.33 22.66 -12.87
CA ARG A 370 -11.63 23.50 -14.04
C ARG A 370 -11.01 24.88 -13.91
N GLU A 371 -11.22 25.54 -12.78
CA GLU A 371 -10.71 26.89 -12.55
C GLU A 371 -9.18 26.94 -12.51
N PHE A 372 -8.53 25.88 -12.01
CA PHE A 372 -7.08 25.71 -12.10
C PHE A 372 -6.62 25.61 -13.56
N VAL A 373 -7.22 24.72 -14.36
CA VAL A 373 -6.89 24.57 -15.78
C VAL A 373 -7.15 25.85 -16.56
N ARG A 374 -8.19 26.61 -16.21
CA ARG A 374 -8.51 27.90 -16.83
C ARG A 374 -7.38 28.92 -16.63
N GLN A 375 -6.65 28.82 -15.52
CA GLN A 375 -5.55 29.73 -15.16
C GLN A 375 -4.18 29.28 -15.66
N LEU A 376 -4.02 28.02 -16.08
CA LEU A 376 -2.79 27.51 -16.68
C LEU A 376 -2.36 28.37 -17.88
N ASP A 377 -1.05 28.39 -18.16
CA ASP A 377 -0.57 28.99 -19.39
C ASP A 377 -0.86 28.08 -20.60
N GLN A 378 -0.49 28.53 -21.79
CA GLN A 378 -0.76 27.75 -23.00
C GLN A 378 0.04 26.46 -23.05
N SER A 379 1.30 26.47 -22.61
CA SER A 379 2.17 25.30 -22.60
C SER A 379 1.62 24.19 -21.69
N ASP A 380 1.17 24.55 -20.50
CA ASP A 380 0.63 23.59 -19.54
C ASP A 380 -0.72 23.03 -20.01
N ARG A 381 -1.58 23.86 -20.62
CA ARG A 381 -2.81 23.38 -21.26
C ARG A 381 -2.53 22.43 -22.42
N ASP A 382 -1.53 22.73 -23.25
CA ASP A 382 -1.14 21.87 -24.37
C ASP A 382 -0.57 20.54 -23.86
N ALA A 383 0.21 20.55 -22.77
CA ALA A 383 0.72 19.35 -22.13
C ALA A 383 -0.42 18.48 -21.55
N LEU A 384 -1.40 19.08 -20.88
CA LEU A 384 -2.60 18.39 -20.39
C LEU A 384 -3.37 17.73 -21.55
N VAL A 385 -3.61 18.47 -22.64
CA VAL A 385 -4.30 17.93 -23.81
C VAL A 385 -3.50 16.80 -24.45
N ALA A 386 -2.17 16.92 -24.54
CA ALA A 386 -1.30 15.88 -25.07
C ALA A 386 -1.35 14.60 -24.22
N PHE A 387 -1.36 14.73 -22.89
CA PHE A 387 -1.54 13.60 -21.98
C PHE A 387 -2.90 12.92 -22.21
N LEU A 388 -3.99 13.68 -22.22
CA LEU A 388 -5.33 13.14 -22.48
C LEU A 388 -5.47 12.50 -23.87
N GLN A 389 -4.74 12.99 -24.86
CA GLN A 389 -4.69 12.38 -26.20
C GLN A 389 -3.83 11.11 -26.26
N SER A 390 -2.92 10.90 -25.30
CA SER A 390 -2.12 9.68 -25.22
C SER A 390 -2.85 8.52 -24.55
N LEU A 391 -3.93 8.82 -23.83
CA LEU A 391 -4.86 7.83 -23.26
C LEU A 391 -5.73 7.24 -24.37
#